data_AF-A0A2V9UN79-F1
#
_entry.id   AF-A0A2V9UN79-F1
#
_cell.length_a   1.000
_cell.length_b   1.000
_cell.length_c   1.000
_cell.angle_alpha   90.00
_cell.angle_beta   90.00
_cell.angle_gamma   90.00
#
_symmetry.space_group_name_H-M   'P 1'
#
loop_
_entity.id
_entity.type
_entity.pdbx_description
1 polymer ?
#
loop_
_entity_poly.entity_id
_entity_poly.type
_entity_poly.pdbx_seq_one_letter_code
_entity_poly.pdbx_strand_id
1 'polypeptide(L)'
;AAAAVHHGLTLPPGAVAGIKGGWLGRIVHHYPSEMAQNFWTAIWAWSACFLMTILISLITRARDERELVGLVYSLTERPSEGHLSWYQRPAILGVIVITMTVLLNLVFW
;
A
#
# COMPACT_ATOMS: atom_id res chain seq x y z
N ALA A 1 1.87 2.56 15.91
CA ALA A 1 0.70 2.69 16.82
C ALA A 1 -0.65 2.70 16.08
N ALA A 2 -0.79 3.34 14.91
CA ALA A 2 -2.08 3.48 14.21
C ALA A 2 -2.86 2.16 14.00
N ALA A 3 -2.19 1.10 13.55
CA ALA A 3 -2.81 -0.22 13.36
C ALA A 3 -3.35 -0.81 14.67
N ALA A 4 -2.57 -0.72 15.75
CA ALA A 4 -2.96 -1.22 17.07
C ALA A 4 -4.11 -0.39 17.66
N VAL A 5 -4.15 0.92 17.42
CA VAL A 5 -5.29 1.77 17.83
C VAL A 5 -6.54 1.40 17.04
N HIS A 6 -6.44 1.27 15.72
CA HIS A 6 -7.56 0.86 14.87
C HIS A 6 -8.10 -0.51 15.29
N HIS A 7 -7.23 -1.52 15.42
CA HIS A 7 -7.63 -2.87 15.81
C HIS A 7 -8.16 -2.91 17.25
N GLY A 8 -7.61 -2.10 18.15
CA GLY A 8 -8.08 -1.97 19.53
C GLY A 8 -9.43 -1.26 19.68
N LEU A 9 -9.85 -0.46 18.71
CA LEU A 9 -11.14 0.24 18.68
C LEU A 9 -12.19 -0.43 17.76
N THR A 10 -11.84 -1.55 17.11
CA THR A 10 -12.73 -2.22 16.14
C THR A 10 -12.95 -3.66 16.54
N LEU A 11 -14.10 -4.22 16.16
CA LEU A 11 -14.44 -5.61 16.45
C LEU A 11 -15.19 -6.25 15.27
N PRO A 12 -14.78 -7.44 14.81
CA PRO A 12 -15.47 -8.16 13.75
C PRO A 12 -16.66 -8.97 14.33
N PRO A 13 -17.55 -9.53 13.49
CA PRO A 13 -18.73 -10.22 13.96
C PRO A 13 -18.35 -11.52 14.66
N GLY A 14 -18.96 -11.79 15.82
CA GLY A 14 -18.73 -13.02 16.59
C GLY A 14 -17.40 -13.08 17.35
N ALA A 15 -16.59 -12.02 17.31
CA ALA A 15 -15.37 -11.94 18.09
C ALA A 15 -15.59 -11.41 19.51
N VAL A 16 -14.78 -11.91 20.44
CA VAL A 16 -14.76 -11.44 21.83
C VAL A 16 -13.77 -10.28 21.94
N ALA A 17 -14.23 -9.17 22.52
CA ALA A 17 -13.39 -8.02 22.81
C ALA A 17 -12.21 -8.42 23.71
N GLY A 18 -11.01 -7.94 23.39
CA GLY A 18 -9.76 -8.28 24.07
C GLY A 18 -8.87 -9.28 23.34
N ILE A 19 -9.44 -10.14 22.48
CA ILE A 19 -8.66 -11.15 21.73
C ILE A 19 -8.47 -10.74 20.27
N LYS A 20 -9.55 -10.37 19.57
CA LYS A 20 -9.53 -10.03 18.13
C LYS A 20 -9.86 -8.55 17.86
N GLY A 21 -9.57 -7.70 18.84
CA GLY A 21 -9.85 -6.26 18.79
C GLY A 21 -10.62 -5.79 20.01
N GLY A 22 -10.99 -4.52 20.03
CA GLY A 22 -11.79 -3.94 21.12
C GLY A 22 -11.11 -3.88 22.49
N TRP A 23 -9.79 -4.12 22.60
CA TRP A 23 -9.07 -4.10 23.89
C TRP A 23 -8.92 -2.69 24.49
N LEU A 24 -9.18 -1.63 23.71
CA LEU A 24 -9.20 -0.25 24.22
C LEU A 24 -10.55 0.12 24.89
N GLY A 25 -11.44 -0.86 25.09
CA GLY A 25 -12.69 -0.74 25.84
C GLY A 25 -13.83 -0.07 25.07
N ARG A 26 -13.53 0.91 24.20
CA ARG A 26 -14.52 1.55 23.32
C ARG A 26 -14.47 0.95 21.92
N ILE A 27 -15.55 0.32 21.48
CA ILE A 27 -15.70 -0.14 20.10
C ILE A 27 -16.35 0.99 19.27
N VAL A 28 -15.62 1.47 18.27
CA VAL A 28 -16.05 2.58 17.40
C VAL A 28 -16.67 2.07 16.10
N HIS A 29 -16.23 0.92 15.60
CA HIS A 29 -16.74 0.35 14.35
C HIS A 29 -16.77 -1.18 14.37
N HIS A 30 -17.86 -1.75 13.87
CA HIS A 30 -18.02 -3.17 13.63
C HIS A 30 -17.85 -3.47 12.14
N TYR A 31 -16.88 -4.30 11.81
CA TYR A 31 -16.71 -4.74 10.43
C TYR A 31 -17.65 -5.90 10.11
N PRO A 32 -18.12 -6.04 8.86
CA PRO A 32 -19.00 -7.13 8.46
C PRO A 32 -18.28 -8.48 8.34
N SER A 33 -16.94 -8.49 8.32
CA SER A 33 -16.14 -9.71 8.34
C SER A 33 -14.77 -9.47 8.99
N GLU A 34 -14.18 -10.55 9.48
CA GLU A 34 -12.79 -10.59 9.98
C GLU A 34 -11.80 -10.12 8.92
N MET A 35 -11.98 -10.58 7.68
CA MET A 35 -11.11 -10.20 6.58
C MET A 35 -11.19 -8.69 6.30
N ALA A 36 -12.38 -8.08 6.36
CA ALA A 36 -12.54 -6.65 6.17
C ALA A 36 -11.78 -5.84 7.24
N GLN A 37 -11.84 -6.25 8.51
CA GLN A 37 -11.09 -5.60 9.59
C GLN A 37 -9.57 -5.72 9.40
N ASN A 38 -9.09 -6.88 8.96
CA ASN A 38 -7.67 -7.12 8.69
C ASN A 38 -7.15 -6.21 7.57
N PHE A 39 -7.89 -6.11 6.45
CA PHE A 39 -7.52 -5.20 5.36
C PHE A 39 -7.50 -3.75 5.80
N TRP A 40 -8.51 -3.28 6.53
CA TRP A 40 -8.54 -1.92 7.05
C TRP A 40 -7.41 -1.64 8.04
N THR A 41 -7.10 -2.59 8.91
CA THR A 41 -5.96 -2.48 9.83
C THR A 41 -4.65 -2.36 9.08
N ALA A 42 -4.45 -3.13 8.00
CA ALA A 42 -3.29 -3.02 7.13
C ALA A 42 -3.21 -1.65 6.44
N ILE A 43 -4.34 -1.12 5.95
CA ILE A 43 -4.41 0.23 5.35
C ILE A 43 -3.99 1.29 6.39
N TRP A 44 -4.48 1.21 7.63
CA TRP A 44 -4.08 2.14 8.69
C TRP A 44 -2.60 2.02 9.06
N ALA A 45 -2.06 0.79 9.11
CA ALA A 45 -0.65 0.54 9.36
C ALA A 45 0.22 1.18 8.28
N TRP A 46 -0.09 0.87 7.02
CA TRP A 46 0.62 1.34 5.85
C TRP A 46 0.54 2.86 5.73
N SER A 47 -0.67 3.43 5.85
CA SER A 47 -0.88 4.89 5.73
C SER A 47 -0.10 5.65 6.80
N ALA A 48 -0.13 5.21 8.05
CA ALA A 48 0.61 5.88 9.12
C ALA A 48 2.13 5.77 8.93
N CYS A 49 2.62 4.60 8.51
CA CYS A 49 4.04 4.40 8.21
C CYS A 49 4.48 5.31 7.05
N PHE A 50 3.70 5.33 5.96
CA PHE A 50 3.97 6.11 4.77
C PHE A 50 3.95 7.62 5.06
N LEU A 51 2.93 8.11 5.76
CA LEU A 51 2.84 9.51 6.18
C LEU A 51 4.00 9.93 7.09
N MET A 52 4.36 9.10 8.06
CA MET A 52 5.52 9.38 8.92
C MET A 52 6.82 9.38 8.13
N THR A 53 6.98 8.48 7.17
CA THR A 53 8.14 8.44 6.29
C THR A 53 8.27 9.75 5.50
N ILE A 54 7.18 10.24 4.93
CA ILE A 54 7.16 11.53 4.23
C ILE A 54 7.50 12.67 5.19
N LEU A 55 6.83 12.74 6.34
CA LEU A 55 7.03 13.82 7.30
C LEU A 55 8.48 13.89 7.78
N ILE A 56 9.03 12.74 8.16
CA ILE A 56 10.43 12.62 8.58
C ILE A 56 11.35 13.02 7.42
N SER A 57 11.11 12.51 6.21
CA SER A 57 11.90 12.86 5.02
C SER A 57 11.93 14.37 4.75
N LEU A 58 10.83 15.08 4.98
CA LEU A 58 10.75 16.54 4.76
C LEU A 58 11.43 17.35 5.87
N ILE A 59 11.44 16.85 7.11
CA ILE A 59 12.05 17.54 8.26
C ILE A 59 13.55 17.23 8.35
N THR A 60 14.00 16.07 7.87
CA THR A 60 15.40 15.68 7.87
C THR A 60 16.19 16.30 6.72
N ARG A 61 17.52 16.41 6.88
CA ARG A 61 18.41 16.93 5.84
C ARG A 61 18.46 15.96 4.65
N ALA A 62 18.14 16.46 3.47
CA ALA A 62 18.28 15.72 2.22
C ALA A 62 19.76 15.37 1.94
N ARG A 63 19.97 14.20 1.36
CA ARG A 63 21.29 13.71 0.92
C ARG A 63 21.65 14.34 -0.42
N ASP A 64 22.95 14.51 -0.68
CA ASP A 64 23.42 15.09 -1.95
C ASP A 64 22.99 14.20 -3.13
N GLU A 65 22.52 14.83 -4.21
CA GLU A 65 21.99 14.12 -5.39
C GLU A 65 23.02 13.19 -6.04
N ARG A 66 24.32 13.53 -5.96
CA ARG A 66 25.40 12.69 -6.52
C ARG A 66 25.50 11.35 -5.81
N GLU A 67 25.14 11.29 -4.53
CA GLU A 67 25.11 10.03 -3.75
C GLU A 67 23.88 9.18 -4.06
N LEU A 68 22.88 9.74 -4.77
CA LEU A 68 21.62 9.08 -5.09
C LEU A 68 21.57 8.51 -6.51
N VAL A 69 22.60 8.78 -7.34
CA VAL A 69 22.75 8.18 -8.67
C VAL A 69 22.87 6.67 -8.52
N GLY A 70 22.06 5.90 -9.25
CA GLY A 70 21.97 4.45 -9.16
C GLY A 70 21.00 3.94 -8.09
N LEU A 71 20.57 4.80 -7.15
CA LEU A 71 19.57 4.47 -6.13
C LEU A 71 18.19 5.04 -6.47
N VAL A 72 18.17 6.25 -7.02
CA VAL A 72 16.95 6.95 -7.39
C VAL A 72 16.78 6.91 -8.91
N TYR A 73 15.65 6.37 -9.34
CA TYR A 73 15.35 6.20 -10.76
C TYR A 73 15.44 7.50 -11.58
N SER A 74 15.05 8.65 -11.01
CA SER A 74 15.11 9.94 -11.70
C SER A 74 16.54 10.46 -11.93
N LEU A 75 17.48 10.09 -11.06
CA LEU A 75 18.88 10.55 -11.09
C LEU A 75 19.81 9.55 -11.80
N THR A 76 19.28 8.39 -12.20
CA THR A 76 20.03 7.32 -12.85
C THR A 76 19.84 7.42 -14.35
N GLU A 77 20.94 7.28 -15.10
CA GLU A 77 20.89 7.22 -16.56
C GLU A 77 20.03 6.03 -17.02
N ARG A 78 19.07 6.30 -17.91
CA ARG A 78 18.05 5.33 -18.29
C ARG A 78 18.55 4.50 -19.47
N PRO A 79 18.56 3.16 -19.37
CA PRO A 79 18.81 2.30 -20.52
C PRO A 79 17.76 2.56 -21.61
N SER A 80 18.20 2.74 -22.85
CA SER A 80 17.30 2.93 -23.99
C SER A 80 16.74 1.59 -24.46
N GLU A 81 15.44 1.39 -24.27
CA GLU A 81 14.69 0.20 -24.73
C GLU A 81 14.29 0.27 -26.21
N GLY A 82 14.73 1.29 -26.95
CA GLY A 82 14.30 1.55 -28.33
C GLY A 82 14.59 0.40 -29.31
N HIS A 83 15.60 -0.41 -29.01
CA HIS A 83 16.03 -1.56 -29.82
C HIS A 83 15.27 -2.86 -29.49
N LEU A 84 14.46 -2.89 -28.42
CA LEU A 84 13.74 -4.09 -27.98
C LEU A 84 12.43 -4.27 -28.76
N SER A 85 12.11 -5.51 -29.11
CA SER A 85 10.82 -5.89 -29.72
C SER A 85 9.65 -5.64 -28.76
N TRP A 86 8.43 -5.45 -29.29
CA TRP A 86 7.26 -5.06 -28.48
C TRP A 86 6.97 -5.99 -27.28
N TYR A 87 7.18 -7.31 -27.43
CA TYR A 87 6.96 -8.30 -26.38
C TYR A 87 8.08 -8.33 -25.33
N GLN A 88 9.23 -7.72 -25.60
CA GLN A 88 10.34 -7.59 -24.66
C GLN A 88 10.26 -6.31 -23.81
N ARG A 89 9.30 -5.42 -24.12
CA ARG A 89 9.09 -4.15 -23.40
C ARG A 89 8.12 -4.38 -22.24
N PRO A 90 8.56 -4.28 -20.97
CA PRO A 90 7.72 -4.53 -19.80
C PRO A 90 6.47 -3.65 -19.76
N ALA A 91 6.58 -2.41 -20.24
CA ALA A 91 5.48 -1.46 -20.30
C ALA A 91 4.31 -1.97 -21.17
N ILE A 92 4.59 -2.57 -22.32
CA ILE A 92 3.55 -3.08 -23.24
C ILE A 92 2.82 -4.26 -22.61
N LEU A 93 3.57 -5.19 -21.99
CA LEU A 93 2.98 -6.31 -21.27
C LEU A 93 2.12 -5.83 -20.10
N GLY A 94 2.58 -4.84 -19.34
CA GLY A 94 1.82 -4.22 -18.26
C GLY A 94 0.47 -3.64 -18.73
N VAL A 95 0.47 -2.92 -19.85
CA VAL A 95 -0.78 -2.38 -20.44
C VAL A 95 -1.74 -3.49 -20.85
N ILE A 96 -1.24 -4.58 -21.46
CA ILE A 96 -2.08 -5.73 -21.84
C ILE A 96 -2.73 -6.34 -20.60
N VAL A 97 -1.96 -6.62 -19.55
CA VAL A 97 -2.47 -7.22 -18.30
C VAL A 97 -3.49 -6.32 -17.62
N ILE A 98 -3.25 -5.02 -17.53
CA ILE A 98 -4.22 -4.05 -16.97
C ILE A 98 -5.51 -4.05 -17.80
N THR A 99 -5.40 -4.01 -19.13
CA THR A 99 -6.55 -4.01 -20.03
C THR A 99 -7.38 -5.29 -19.85
N MET A 100 -6.74 -6.45 -19.83
CA MET A 100 -7.42 -7.72 -19.58
C MET A 100 -8.11 -7.75 -18.21
N THR A 101 -7.43 -7.26 -17.17
CA THR A 101 -7.98 -7.21 -15.80
C THR A 101 -9.22 -6.34 -15.74
N VAL A 102 -9.20 -5.16 -16.37
CA VAL A 102 -10.35 -4.24 -16.43
C VAL A 102 -11.50 -4.87 -17.21
N LEU A 103 -11.24 -5.46 -18.38
CA LEU A 103 -12.27 -6.12 -19.19
C LEU A 103 -12.96 -7.26 -18.43
N LEU A 104 -12.17 -8.13 -17.80
CA LEU A 104 -12.72 -9.21 -16.97
C LEU A 104 -13.53 -8.63 -15.81
N ASN A 105 -13.04 -7.59 -15.14
CA ASN A 105 -13.77 -6.95 -14.05
C ASN A 105 -15.12 -6.39 -14.52
N LEU A 106 -15.21 -5.75 -15.70
CA LEU A 106 -16.46 -5.25 -16.24
C LEU A 106 -17.46 -6.34 -16.67
N VAL A 107 -16.97 -7.52 -17.07
CA VAL A 107 -17.81 -8.65 -17.49
C VAL A 107 -18.39 -9.42 -16.30
N PHE A 108 -17.63 -9.53 -15.21
CA PHE A 108 -17.99 -10.32 -14.03
C PHE A 108 -18.54 -9.51 -12.85
N TRP A 109 -18.49 -8.18 -12.92
CA TRP A 109 -19.11 -7.29 -11.95
C TRP A 109 -20.62 -7.18 -12.20
#